data_AF-A0A7C5CTN5-F1
#
_entry.id   AF-A0A7C5CTN5-F1
#
_cell.length_a   1.000
_cell.length_b   1.000
_cell.length_c   1.000
_cell.angle_alpha   90.00
_cell.angle_beta   90.00
_cell.angle_gamma   90.00
#
_symmetry.space_group_name_H-M   'P 1'
#
loop_
_entity.id
_entity.type
_entity.pdbx_description
1 polymer ?
#
loop_
_entity_poly.entity_id
_entity_poly.type
_entity_poly.pdbx_seq_one_letter_code
_entity_poly.pdbx_strand_id
1 'polypeptide(L)'
;VDFTKGFWGSRYDKGDDYFNCTMSKEEYDVFYNELLKAQKVSTKDFERVVHFEGCLPVEEIASRGYQTLVYGPMSPKGLKHHISKDVYAIVQLRKETKEGDALSLVGFQTKLTYKEQIRVFRLIPCLKNAVFSRLGSMHRNTFLQSNKLLKPTLELISNPNIIFAGQITGVEGYSASGATGIMAGINAWKKLLGEDPITPQKTTMLGALLHYISSKEGELQPMNPVFGLLPDIDASKTYKKLLKAHRALFDMARFIAQHNITKQHNAV
;
A
#
# COMPACT_ATOMS: atom_id res chain seq x y z
N VAL A 1 14.11 17.52 14.21
CA VAL A 1 13.55 16.47 15.10
C VAL A 1 14.41 16.41 16.33
N ASP A 2 13.83 16.29 17.52
CA ASP A 2 14.58 16.09 18.75
C ASP A 2 14.96 14.60 18.88
N PHE A 3 16.21 14.29 18.53
CA PHE A 3 16.74 12.93 18.53
C PHE A 3 16.99 12.37 19.95
N THR A 4 16.88 13.20 21.00
CA THR A 4 16.97 12.73 22.39
C THR A 4 15.68 12.06 22.89
N LYS A 5 14.58 12.20 22.13
CA LYS A 5 13.24 11.67 22.44
C LYS A 5 12.90 10.41 21.65
N GLY A 6 13.90 9.59 21.36
CA GLY A 6 13.76 8.38 20.57
C GLY A 6 15.09 7.69 20.29
N PHE A 7 15.07 6.73 19.37
CA PHE A 7 16.26 5.96 18.99
C PHE A 7 16.18 5.51 17.54
N TRP A 8 17.34 5.31 16.91
CA TRP A 8 17.44 4.67 15.60
C TRP A 8 17.32 3.15 15.73
N GLY A 9 16.55 2.53 14.85
CA GLY A 9 16.44 1.06 14.78
C GLY A 9 15.26 0.59 13.94
N SER A 10 15.42 -0.55 13.28
CA SER A 10 14.34 -1.18 12.52
C SER A 10 13.64 -2.30 13.30
N ARG A 11 12.39 -2.57 12.92
CA ARG A 11 11.69 -3.74 13.43
C ARG A 11 12.40 -5.01 12.98
N TYR A 12 12.59 -5.95 13.89
CA TYR A 12 13.22 -7.25 13.66
C TYR A 12 14.65 -7.14 13.11
N ASP A 13 15.35 -6.05 13.44
CA ASP A 13 16.78 -5.81 13.13
C ASP A 13 17.11 -5.88 11.63
N LYS A 14 16.16 -5.48 10.77
CA LYS A 14 16.31 -5.44 9.31
C LYS A 14 16.78 -4.08 8.77
N GLY A 15 17.84 -3.51 9.34
CA GLY A 15 18.48 -2.25 8.90
C GLY A 15 18.35 -1.08 9.87
N ASP A 16 18.79 0.13 9.48
CA ASP A 16 18.90 1.33 10.34
C ASP A 16 18.20 2.59 9.78
N ASP A 17 17.21 2.41 8.91
CA ASP A 17 16.61 3.55 8.17
C ASP A 17 15.51 4.32 8.92
N TYR A 18 15.20 3.88 10.15
CA TYR A 18 14.08 4.41 10.93
C TYR A 18 14.51 5.02 12.25
N PHE A 19 14.04 6.24 12.51
CA PHE A 19 14.08 6.85 13.84
C PHE A 19 12.73 6.64 14.53
N ASN A 20 12.75 6.18 15.78
CA ASN A 20 11.55 5.79 16.53
C ASN A 20 11.30 6.81 17.64
N CYS A 21 10.29 7.65 17.46
CA CYS A 21 9.85 8.59 18.48
C CYS A 21 8.99 7.86 19.50
N THR A 22 9.43 7.85 20.75
CA THR A 22 8.74 7.15 21.85
C THR A 22 7.67 8.04 22.47
N MET A 23 6.57 7.43 22.90
CA MET A 23 5.50 8.10 23.64
C MET A 23 5.10 7.29 24.87
N SER A 24 4.93 7.98 26.00
CA SER A 24 4.25 7.43 27.17
C SER A 24 2.76 7.24 26.89
N LYS A 25 2.05 6.58 27.82
CA LYS A 25 0.60 6.41 27.70
C LYS A 25 -0.12 7.76 27.79
N GLU A 26 0.32 8.64 28.67
CA GLU A 26 -0.26 9.97 28.88
C GLU A 26 -0.07 10.85 27.64
N GLU A 27 1.12 10.81 27.02
CA GLU A 27 1.40 11.51 25.76
C GLU A 27 0.53 10.95 24.62
N TYR A 28 0.35 9.63 24.56
CA TYR A 28 -0.54 8.99 23.61
C TYR A 28 -2.00 9.40 23.81
N ASP A 29 -2.47 9.46 25.06
CA ASP A 29 -3.85 9.86 25.39
C ASP A 29 -4.14 11.28 24.89
N VAL A 30 -3.21 12.20 25.12
CA VAL A 30 -3.33 13.58 24.62
C VAL A 30 -3.34 13.59 23.09
N PHE A 31 -2.39 12.91 22.46
CA PHE A 31 -2.31 12.84 20.99
C PHE A 31 -3.57 12.25 20.36
N TYR A 32 -4.06 11.11 20.87
CA TYR A 32 -5.25 10.42 20.38
C TYR A 32 -6.49 11.31 20.47
N ASN A 33 -6.71 11.95 21.63
CA ASN A 33 -7.86 12.82 21.84
C ASN A 33 -7.83 14.05 20.93
N GLU A 34 -6.66 14.66 20.74
CA GLU A 34 -6.51 15.83 19.88
C GLU A 34 -6.59 15.47 18.40
N LEU A 35 -6.14 14.28 18.00
CA LEU A 35 -6.30 13.73 16.66
C LEU A 35 -7.77 13.53 16.28
N LEU A 36 -8.60 13.01 17.21
CA LEU A 36 -10.03 12.82 16.96
C LEU A 36 -10.82 14.12 16.83
N LYS A 37 -10.40 15.17 17.54
CA LYS A 37 -11.03 16.50 17.48
C LYS A 37 -10.56 17.35 16.31
N ALA A 38 -9.50 16.92 15.63
CA ALA A 38 -8.83 17.73 14.64
C ALA A 38 -9.70 17.95 13.39
N GLN A 39 -9.63 19.18 12.85
CA GLN A 39 -10.38 19.54 11.65
C GLN A 39 -9.81 18.84 10.42
N LYS A 40 -10.71 18.24 9.65
CA LYS A 40 -10.43 17.54 8.39
C LYS A 40 -10.78 18.43 7.20
N VAL A 41 -10.09 18.25 6.08
CA VAL A 41 -10.47 18.88 4.81
C VAL A 41 -11.83 18.31 4.39
N SER A 42 -12.79 19.20 4.11
CA SER A 42 -14.12 18.82 3.64
C SER A 42 -14.05 18.21 2.26
N THR A 43 -14.80 17.13 2.04
CA THR A 43 -14.98 16.53 0.72
C THR A 43 -16.01 17.34 -0.07
N LYS A 44 -15.78 17.51 -1.37
CA LYS A 44 -16.75 18.19 -2.25
C LYS A 44 -17.97 17.28 -2.48
N ASP A 45 -19.13 17.86 -2.80
CA ASP A 45 -20.40 17.12 -2.89
C ASP A 45 -20.42 15.99 -3.94
N PHE A 46 -19.57 16.08 -4.97
CA PHE A 46 -19.42 15.05 -5.99
C PHE A 46 -18.38 13.96 -5.63
N GLU A 47 -17.72 14.08 -4.48
CA GLU A 47 -16.68 13.15 -4.04
C GLU A 47 -17.28 12.01 -3.23
N ARG A 48 -17.16 10.80 -3.76
CA ARG A 48 -17.48 9.60 -2.99
C ARG A 48 -16.29 9.25 -2.10
N VAL A 49 -16.49 9.30 -0.78
CA VAL A 49 -15.47 8.91 0.19
C VAL A 49 -15.42 7.40 0.29
N VAL A 50 -14.59 6.76 -0.53
CA VAL A 50 -14.22 5.37 -0.31
C VAL A 50 -12.76 5.32 0.09
N HIS A 51 -12.52 4.84 1.30
CA HIS A 51 -11.17 4.67 1.81
C HIS A 51 -10.64 3.30 1.39
N PHE A 52 -9.47 3.29 0.76
CA PHE A 52 -8.73 2.06 0.57
C PHE A 52 -8.19 1.59 1.92
N GLU A 53 -8.58 0.38 2.37
CA GLU A 53 -8.21 -0.16 3.69
C GLU A 53 -6.69 -0.22 3.92
N GLY A 54 -5.90 -0.38 2.85
CA GLY A 54 -4.44 -0.37 2.91
C GLY A 54 -3.80 1.01 3.08
N CYS A 55 -4.57 2.10 2.95
CA CYS A 55 -4.09 3.49 3.02
C CYS A 55 -5.11 4.40 3.73
N LEU A 56 -5.52 4.00 4.94
CA LEU A 56 -6.46 4.78 5.75
C LEU A 56 -5.80 6.00 6.38
N PRO A 57 -6.43 7.19 6.38
CA PRO A 57 -5.94 8.33 7.13
C PRO A 57 -5.76 7.99 8.61
N VAL A 58 -4.72 8.51 9.27
CA VAL A 58 -4.40 8.22 10.67
C VAL A 58 -5.55 8.58 11.61
N GLU A 59 -6.28 9.64 11.32
CA GLU A 59 -7.49 10.04 12.05
C GLU A 59 -8.69 9.08 11.84
N GLU A 60 -8.77 8.40 10.69
CA GLU A 60 -9.76 7.35 10.45
C GLU A 60 -9.36 6.02 11.08
N ILE A 61 -8.05 5.75 11.22
CA ILE A 61 -7.59 4.63 12.03
C ILE A 61 -7.97 4.87 13.49
N ALA A 62 -7.69 6.07 14.01
CA ALA A 62 -8.01 6.45 15.39
C ALA A 62 -9.50 6.36 15.70
N SER A 63 -10.37 6.81 14.78
CA SER A 63 -11.83 6.78 14.98
C SER A 63 -12.40 5.35 15.13
N ARG A 64 -11.70 4.34 14.60
CA ARG A 64 -12.08 2.92 14.73
C ARG A 64 -11.79 2.32 16.11
N GLY A 65 -11.09 3.03 16.99
CA GLY A 65 -10.94 2.64 18.39
C GLY A 65 -9.60 3.05 19.01
N TYR A 66 -9.58 3.17 20.33
CA TYR A 66 -8.41 3.68 21.06
C TYR A 66 -7.12 2.88 20.84
N GLN A 67 -7.21 1.56 20.67
CA GLN A 67 -6.01 0.71 20.48
C GLN A 67 -5.59 0.52 19.02
N THR A 68 -6.34 1.05 18.04
CA THR A 68 -6.07 0.76 16.63
C THR A 68 -4.74 1.33 16.16
N LEU A 69 -4.35 2.52 16.65
CA LEU A 69 -3.05 3.13 16.29
C LEU A 69 -1.89 2.28 16.81
N VAL A 70 -1.93 1.80 18.06
CA VAL A 70 -0.87 0.96 18.65
C VAL A 70 -0.83 -0.48 18.14
N TYR A 71 -1.87 -0.92 17.43
CA TYR A 71 -1.83 -2.14 16.62
C TYR A 71 -1.47 -1.90 15.15
N GLY A 72 -1.53 -0.65 14.68
CA GLY A 72 -1.18 -0.24 13.34
C GLY A 72 0.07 0.67 13.31
N PRO A 73 -0.05 1.94 12.86
CA PRO A 73 1.09 2.79 12.55
C PRO A 73 1.93 3.18 13.77
N MET A 74 1.36 3.11 14.98
CA MET A 74 2.04 3.49 16.22
C MET A 74 2.52 2.29 17.05
N SER A 75 2.56 1.10 16.45
CA SER A 75 2.88 -0.12 17.21
C SER A 75 4.32 -0.16 17.71
N PRO A 76 4.59 -0.61 18.95
CA PRO A 76 5.95 -0.87 19.41
C PRO A 76 6.49 -2.27 19.02
N LYS A 77 5.66 -3.14 18.42
CA LYS A 77 6.03 -4.55 18.17
C LYS A 77 7.24 -4.71 17.24
N GLY A 78 8.17 -5.58 17.61
CA GLY A 78 9.35 -5.92 16.79
C GLY A 78 10.59 -5.07 17.06
N LEU A 79 10.54 -4.12 18.00
CA LEU A 79 11.68 -3.30 18.42
C LEU A 79 12.18 -3.80 19.79
N LYS A 80 12.86 -4.95 19.81
CA LYS A 80 13.11 -5.71 21.06
C LYS A 80 14.22 -5.14 21.94
N HIS A 81 15.16 -4.38 21.38
CA HIS A 81 16.42 -4.02 22.06
C HIS A 81 16.53 -2.55 22.49
N HIS A 82 15.50 -1.74 22.24
CA HIS A 82 15.58 -0.28 22.41
C HIS A 82 14.39 0.35 23.12
N ILE A 83 13.44 -0.46 23.60
CA ILE A 83 12.20 0.03 24.19
C ILE A 83 12.21 -0.21 25.70
N SER A 84 12.15 0.88 26.46
CA SER A 84 11.89 0.83 27.90
C SER A 84 10.43 0.43 28.18
N LYS A 85 10.16 -0.16 29.35
CA LYS A 85 8.84 -0.75 29.68
C LYS A 85 7.69 0.27 29.72
N ASP A 86 8.00 1.55 29.81
CA ASP A 86 7.10 2.70 29.88
C ASP A 86 6.68 3.26 28.51
N VAL A 87 7.27 2.78 27.40
CA VAL A 87 6.85 3.20 26.06
C VAL A 87 5.53 2.51 25.69
N TYR A 88 4.50 3.32 25.47
CA TYR A 88 3.18 2.86 25.06
C TYR A 88 3.01 2.82 23.54
N ALA A 89 3.53 3.84 22.84
CA ALA A 89 3.39 3.99 21.40
C ALA A 89 4.67 4.52 20.76
N ILE A 90 4.86 4.22 19.46
CA ILE A 90 6.03 4.67 18.69
C ILE A 90 5.60 5.27 17.36
N VAL A 91 6.07 6.47 17.04
CA VAL A 91 5.98 7.03 15.68
C VAL A 91 7.30 6.81 14.97
N GLN A 92 7.28 6.05 13.87
CA GLN A 92 8.49 5.83 13.06
C GLN A 92 8.66 6.95 12.04
N LEU A 93 9.87 7.47 11.94
CA LEU A 93 10.31 8.39 10.92
C LEU A 93 11.28 7.67 9.98
N ARG A 94 11.07 7.78 8.66
CA ARG A 94 11.96 7.19 7.66
C ARG A 94 12.78 8.28 6.98
N LYS A 95 14.06 8.00 6.71
CA LYS A 95 14.89 8.86 5.84
C LYS A 95 14.30 8.91 4.44
N GLU A 96 14.05 10.13 3.94
CA GLU A 96 13.62 10.35 2.54
C GLU A 96 14.82 10.62 1.62
N THR A 97 15.91 11.17 2.16
CA THR A 97 17.17 11.37 1.46
C THR A 97 18.26 10.49 2.05
N LYS A 98 19.30 10.20 1.27
CA LYS A 98 20.45 9.40 1.71
C LYS A 98 21.20 10.11 2.85
N GLU A 99 21.24 11.43 2.78
CA GLU A 99 21.88 12.34 3.72
C GLU A 99 21.08 12.43 5.05
N GLY A 100 19.77 12.14 5.02
CA GLY A 100 18.90 12.16 6.19
C GLY A 100 18.36 13.55 6.57
N ASP A 101 18.51 14.54 5.68
CA ASP A 101 18.05 15.92 5.90
C ASP A 101 16.53 16.05 5.95
N ALA A 102 15.80 15.07 5.40
CA ALA A 102 14.36 14.98 5.46
C ALA A 102 13.90 13.62 6.00
N LEU A 103 12.92 13.69 6.90
CA LEU A 103 12.31 12.53 7.55
C LEU A 103 10.79 12.55 7.31
N SER A 104 10.22 11.42 6.91
CA SER A 104 8.77 11.25 6.73
C SER A 104 8.15 10.45 7.86
N LEU A 105 6.92 10.78 8.27
CA LEU A 105 6.17 9.99 9.24
C LEU A 105 5.60 8.74 8.56
N VAL A 106 5.98 7.56 9.04
CA VAL A 106 5.58 6.28 8.47
C VAL A 106 4.15 5.92 8.90
N GLY A 107 3.25 5.71 7.93
CA GLY A 107 1.86 5.31 8.20
C GLY A 107 0.95 6.44 8.68
N PHE A 108 1.37 7.70 8.50
CA PHE A 108 0.65 8.91 8.90
C PHE A 108 0.04 9.66 7.71
N GLN A 109 -0.43 8.94 6.68
CA GLN A 109 -1.32 9.51 5.67
C GLN A 109 -2.53 10.18 6.35
N THR A 110 -2.95 11.35 5.86
CA THR A 110 -3.95 12.17 6.58
C THR A 110 -4.76 13.08 5.66
N LYS A 111 -6.00 13.38 6.08
CA LYS A 111 -6.89 14.43 5.55
C LYS A 111 -7.02 15.62 6.50
N LEU A 112 -6.26 15.67 7.59
CA LEU A 112 -6.25 16.83 8.48
C LEU A 112 -5.89 18.10 7.70
N THR A 113 -6.52 19.22 8.06
CA THR A 113 -6.09 20.53 7.53
C THR A 113 -4.64 20.80 7.91
N TYR A 114 -3.92 21.58 7.10
CA TYR A 114 -2.50 21.87 7.34
C TYR A 114 -2.22 22.49 8.72
N LYS A 115 -3.11 23.36 9.19
CA LYS A 115 -3.05 23.92 10.55
C LYS A 115 -3.11 22.82 11.61
N GLU A 116 -4.01 21.86 11.44
CA GLU A 116 -4.21 20.77 12.39
C GLU A 116 -3.10 19.73 12.33
N GLN A 117 -2.52 19.47 11.16
CA GLN A 117 -1.34 18.62 11.07
C GLN A 117 -0.18 19.18 11.90
N ILE A 118 0.12 20.47 11.77
CA ILE A 118 1.18 21.12 12.56
C ILE A 118 0.84 21.05 14.06
N ARG A 119 -0.40 21.34 14.44
CA ARG A 119 -0.85 21.34 15.84
C ARG A 119 -0.76 19.95 16.47
N VAL A 120 -1.33 18.94 15.82
CA VAL A 120 -1.45 17.57 16.33
C VAL A 120 -0.12 16.84 16.27
N PHE A 121 0.64 16.94 15.17
CA PHE A 121 1.91 16.21 15.06
C PHE A 121 3.00 16.76 15.97
N ARG A 122 2.91 18.03 16.41
CA ARG A 122 3.78 18.57 17.48
C ARG A 122 3.52 18.00 18.86
N LEU A 123 2.41 17.28 19.07
CA LEU A 123 2.17 16.54 20.32
C LEU A 123 3.04 15.28 20.40
N ILE A 124 3.62 14.82 19.29
CA ILE A 124 4.62 13.74 19.29
C ILE A 124 5.91 14.33 19.89
N PRO A 125 6.48 13.75 20.97
CA PRO A 125 7.56 14.38 21.73
C PRO A 125 8.76 14.82 20.90
N CYS A 126 9.24 13.96 20.00
CA CYS A 126 10.38 14.25 19.12
C CYS A 126 10.08 15.35 18.07
N LEU A 127 8.80 15.65 17.83
CA LEU A 127 8.34 16.60 16.80
C LEU A 127 7.85 17.93 17.39
N LYS A 128 7.92 18.14 18.71
CA LYS A 128 7.45 19.36 19.38
C LYS A 128 7.92 20.64 18.70
N ASN A 129 9.20 20.68 18.32
CA ASN A 129 9.84 21.80 17.63
C ASN A 129 10.20 21.47 16.17
N ALA A 130 9.56 20.47 15.56
CA ALA A 130 9.85 20.11 14.17
C ALA A 130 9.40 21.20 13.20
N VAL A 131 10.21 21.36 12.15
CA VAL A 131 9.88 22.11 10.94
C VAL A 131 9.32 21.14 9.92
N PHE A 132 8.09 21.36 9.47
CA PHE A 132 7.44 20.54 8.46
C PHE A 132 7.73 21.13 7.08
N SER A 133 8.67 20.53 6.34
CA SER A 133 9.00 20.95 4.97
C SER A 133 7.88 20.62 3.97
N ARG A 134 7.11 19.56 4.25
CA ARG A 134 5.94 19.14 3.48
C ARG A 134 4.88 18.59 4.42
N LEU A 135 3.63 19.01 4.20
CA LEU A 135 2.46 18.49 4.92
C LEU A 135 1.79 17.38 4.12
N GLY A 136 1.18 16.45 4.85
CA GLY A 136 0.51 15.28 4.28
C GLY A 136 -0.75 15.66 3.50
N SER A 137 -1.05 14.86 2.49
CA SER A 137 -2.31 14.94 1.77
C SER A 137 -2.71 13.54 1.30
N MET A 138 -3.99 13.22 1.41
CA MET A 138 -4.57 12.07 0.73
C MET A 138 -4.84 12.44 -0.73
N HIS A 139 -4.22 11.72 -1.66
CA HIS A 139 -4.45 11.94 -3.09
C HIS A 139 -5.73 11.26 -3.55
N ARG A 140 -6.43 11.92 -4.46
CA ARG A 140 -7.58 11.34 -5.17
C ARG A 140 -7.08 10.52 -6.34
N ASN A 141 -7.47 9.25 -6.36
CA ASN A 141 -7.18 8.35 -7.46
C ASN A 141 -8.48 8.06 -8.22
N THR A 142 -8.46 8.28 -9.53
CA THR A 142 -9.55 7.89 -10.44
C THR A 142 -9.27 6.49 -10.95
N PHE A 143 -10.26 5.59 -10.83
CA PHE A 143 -10.16 4.23 -11.34
C PHE A 143 -11.48 3.78 -11.97
N LEU A 144 -11.38 2.81 -12.87
CA LEU A 144 -12.51 2.20 -13.56
C LEU A 144 -13.17 1.14 -12.68
N GLN A 145 -14.48 0.94 -12.85
CA GLN A 145 -15.13 -0.29 -12.39
C GLN A 145 -14.75 -1.44 -13.34
N SER A 146 -13.48 -1.84 -13.28
CA SER A 146 -12.86 -2.79 -14.20
C SER A 146 -13.57 -4.13 -14.24
N ASN A 147 -14.23 -4.52 -13.14
CA ASN A 147 -15.04 -5.73 -13.04
C ASN A 147 -16.25 -5.73 -13.98
N LYS A 148 -16.68 -4.55 -14.43
CA LYS A 148 -17.77 -4.35 -15.39
C LYS A 148 -17.29 -4.00 -16.79
N LEU A 149 -16.04 -3.54 -16.92
CA LEU A 149 -15.55 -2.88 -18.12
C LEU A 149 -14.40 -3.64 -18.80
N LEU A 150 -13.59 -4.38 -18.05
CA LEU A 150 -12.36 -4.99 -18.55
C LEU A 150 -12.42 -6.52 -18.50
N LYS A 151 -11.83 -7.15 -19.50
CA LYS A 151 -11.47 -8.58 -19.46
C LYS A 151 -10.25 -8.80 -18.56
N PRO A 152 -9.98 -10.04 -18.09
CA PRO A 152 -8.73 -10.36 -17.37
C PRO A 152 -7.46 -10.04 -18.16
N THR A 153 -7.56 -9.97 -19.50
CA THR A 153 -6.51 -9.57 -20.44
C THR A 153 -6.26 -8.06 -20.47
N LEU A 154 -6.99 -7.28 -19.65
CA LEU A 154 -6.98 -5.82 -19.54
C LEU A 154 -7.63 -5.06 -20.71
N GLU A 155 -8.20 -5.79 -21.66
CA GLU A 155 -8.95 -5.20 -22.78
C GLU A 155 -10.32 -4.71 -22.33
N LEU A 156 -10.75 -3.56 -22.87
CA LEU A 156 -12.10 -3.05 -22.71
C LEU A 156 -13.10 -3.97 -23.41
N ILE A 157 -14.17 -4.35 -22.71
CA ILE A 157 -15.20 -5.26 -23.23
C ILE A 157 -15.89 -4.68 -24.47
N SER A 158 -16.21 -3.39 -24.47
CA SER A 158 -16.89 -2.71 -25.57
C SER A 158 -15.99 -2.38 -26.77
N ASN A 159 -14.67 -2.34 -26.56
CA ASN A 159 -13.71 -2.13 -27.64
C ASN A 159 -12.39 -2.84 -27.31
N PRO A 160 -12.18 -4.07 -27.82
CA PRO A 160 -10.98 -4.86 -27.53
C PRO A 160 -9.66 -4.21 -27.97
N ASN A 161 -9.69 -3.14 -28.79
CA ASN A 161 -8.48 -2.42 -29.19
C ASN A 161 -8.01 -1.39 -28.15
N ILE A 162 -8.77 -1.19 -27.08
CA ILE A 162 -8.39 -0.34 -25.94
C ILE A 162 -7.98 -1.25 -24.79
N ILE A 163 -6.74 -1.09 -24.31
CA ILE A 163 -6.18 -1.84 -23.19
C ILE A 163 -5.79 -0.86 -22.09
N PHE A 164 -6.22 -1.12 -20.85
CA PHE A 164 -5.90 -0.29 -19.70
C PHE A 164 -4.84 -0.96 -18.81
N ALA A 165 -3.99 -0.18 -18.16
CA ALA A 165 -3.00 -0.70 -17.21
C ALA A 165 -2.71 0.31 -16.11
N GLY A 166 -2.11 -0.16 -15.02
CA GLY A 166 -1.79 0.71 -13.90
C GLY A 166 -3.01 1.05 -13.04
N GLN A 167 -2.81 2.06 -12.19
CA GLN A 167 -3.76 2.47 -11.14
C GLN A 167 -5.19 2.74 -11.66
N ILE A 168 -5.36 3.15 -12.92
CA ILE A 168 -6.69 3.37 -13.52
C ILE A 168 -7.52 2.09 -13.60
N THR A 169 -6.91 0.91 -13.59
CA THR A 169 -7.60 -0.39 -13.60
C THR A 169 -8.10 -0.83 -12.21
N GLY A 170 -7.79 -0.08 -11.15
CA GLY A 170 -8.10 -0.47 -9.77
C GLY A 170 -7.04 -1.36 -9.12
N VAL A 171 -5.82 -1.41 -9.67
CA VAL A 171 -4.66 -1.94 -8.93
C VAL A 171 -3.97 -0.84 -8.15
N GLU A 172 -3.39 -1.17 -7.00
CA GLU A 172 -2.69 -0.22 -6.14
C GLU A 172 -1.22 -0.62 -5.92
N GLY A 173 -0.33 0.37 -5.99
CA GLY A 173 1.11 0.20 -5.76
C GLY A 173 1.94 0.07 -7.04
N TYR A 174 3.20 0.50 -6.97
CA TYR A 174 4.11 0.58 -8.11
C TYR A 174 4.33 -0.78 -8.79
N SER A 175 4.57 -1.84 -8.01
CA SER A 175 4.79 -3.18 -8.56
C SER A 175 3.55 -3.72 -9.28
N ALA A 176 2.35 -3.47 -8.75
CA ALA A 176 1.11 -3.88 -9.39
C ALA A 176 0.85 -3.10 -10.69
N SER A 177 1.11 -1.79 -10.66
CA SER A 177 0.98 -0.95 -11.84
C SER A 177 1.97 -1.32 -12.94
N GLY A 178 3.23 -1.57 -12.59
CA GLY A 178 4.25 -2.04 -13.53
C GLY A 178 3.90 -3.41 -14.12
N ALA A 179 3.45 -4.35 -13.28
CA ALA A 179 3.10 -5.70 -13.73
C ALA A 179 1.88 -5.71 -14.68
N THR A 180 0.85 -4.90 -14.42
CA THR A 180 -0.28 -4.74 -15.35
C THR A 180 0.14 -4.04 -16.64
N GLY A 181 1.05 -3.06 -16.58
CA GLY A 181 1.64 -2.43 -17.76
C GLY A 181 2.37 -3.42 -18.67
N ILE A 182 3.21 -4.29 -18.09
CA ILE A 182 3.89 -5.36 -18.83
C ILE A 182 2.86 -6.28 -19.50
N MET A 183 1.81 -6.69 -18.78
CA MET A 183 0.79 -7.56 -19.34
C MET A 183 0.00 -6.89 -20.48
N ALA A 184 -0.38 -5.63 -20.31
CA ALA A 184 -1.06 -4.87 -21.36
C ALA A 184 -0.18 -4.73 -22.61
N GLY A 185 1.12 -4.48 -22.45
CA GLY A 185 2.07 -4.43 -23.57
C GLY A 185 2.19 -5.76 -24.32
N ILE A 186 2.32 -6.87 -23.58
CA ILE A 186 2.35 -8.22 -24.17
C ILE A 186 1.06 -8.51 -24.95
N ASN A 187 -0.11 -8.17 -24.40
CA ASN A 187 -1.39 -8.42 -25.07
C ASN A 187 -1.61 -7.48 -26.26
N ALA A 188 -1.15 -6.22 -26.19
CA ALA A 188 -1.16 -5.32 -27.33
C ALA A 188 -0.30 -5.89 -28.48
N TRP A 189 0.90 -6.38 -28.18
CA TRP A 189 1.79 -7.01 -29.16
C TRP A 189 1.16 -8.25 -29.81
N LYS A 190 0.56 -9.15 -29.01
CA LYS A 190 -0.14 -10.32 -29.53
C LYS A 190 -1.27 -9.96 -30.48
N LYS A 191 -2.07 -8.95 -30.15
CA LYS A 191 -3.14 -8.47 -31.04
C LYS A 191 -2.58 -7.94 -32.37
N LEU A 192 -1.45 -7.24 -32.36
CA LEU A 192 -0.81 -6.77 -33.60
C LEU A 192 -0.34 -7.94 -34.49
N LEU A 193 0.03 -9.08 -33.88
CA LEU A 193 0.36 -10.31 -34.60
C LEU A 193 -0.86 -11.17 -34.98
N GLY A 194 -2.07 -10.74 -34.64
CA GLY A 194 -3.29 -11.53 -34.84
C GLY A 194 -3.43 -12.74 -33.90
N GLU A 195 -2.68 -12.75 -32.79
CA GLU A 195 -2.73 -13.80 -31.77
C GLU A 195 -3.70 -13.45 -30.64
N ASP A 196 -4.20 -14.49 -29.96
CA ASP A 196 -5.07 -14.31 -28.80
C ASP A 196 -4.31 -13.73 -27.58
N PRO A 197 -4.88 -12.73 -26.89
CA PRO A 197 -4.36 -12.21 -25.63
C PRO A 197 -4.28 -13.29 -24.55
N ILE A 198 -3.31 -13.14 -23.64
CA ILE A 198 -3.00 -14.12 -22.60
C ILE A 198 -3.15 -13.51 -21.21
N THR A 199 -3.29 -14.36 -20.19
CA THR A 199 -3.35 -13.94 -18.79
C THR A 199 -2.76 -15.04 -17.90
N PRO A 200 -1.91 -14.71 -16.91
CA PRO A 200 -1.42 -15.69 -15.96
C PRO A 200 -2.57 -16.31 -15.16
N GLN A 201 -2.39 -17.56 -14.75
CA GLN A 201 -3.35 -18.25 -13.88
C GLN A 201 -3.46 -17.60 -12.48
N LYS A 202 -4.62 -17.77 -11.83
CA LYS A 202 -4.94 -17.19 -10.50
C LYS A 202 -4.02 -17.65 -9.38
N THR A 203 -3.23 -18.71 -9.59
CA THR A 203 -2.22 -19.16 -8.64
C THR A 203 -0.98 -18.28 -8.63
N THR A 204 -0.79 -17.44 -9.64
CA THR A 204 0.23 -16.38 -9.67
C THR A 204 -0.32 -15.09 -9.06
N MET A 205 0.54 -14.24 -8.49
CA MET A 205 0.08 -12.97 -7.90
C MET A 205 -0.54 -12.03 -8.93
N LEU A 206 0.09 -11.90 -10.11
CA LEU A 206 -0.45 -11.08 -11.20
C LEU A 206 -1.78 -11.62 -11.71
N GLY A 207 -1.87 -12.94 -11.97
CA GLY A 207 -3.11 -13.57 -12.43
C GLY A 207 -4.25 -13.46 -11.41
N ALA A 208 -3.95 -13.62 -10.12
CA ALA A 208 -4.93 -13.42 -9.05
C ALA A 208 -5.45 -11.98 -9.01
N LEU A 209 -4.54 -11.01 -9.14
CA LEU A 209 -4.88 -9.59 -9.14
C LEU A 209 -5.72 -9.20 -10.36
N LEU A 210 -5.31 -9.63 -11.56
CA LEU A 210 -6.04 -9.41 -12.81
C LEU A 210 -7.44 -10.01 -12.73
N HIS A 211 -7.55 -11.25 -12.25
CA HIS A 211 -8.84 -11.87 -12.02
C HIS A 211 -9.70 -11.09 -11.03
N TYR A 212 -9.14 -10.66 -9.90
CA TYR A 212 -9.87 -9.87 -8.91
C TYR A 212 -10.45 -8.59 -9.52
N ILE A 213 -9.64 -7.78 -10.19
CA ILE A 213 -10.11 -6.50 -10.74
C ILE A 213 -11.10 -6.69 -11.88
N SER A 214 -11.05 -7.81 -12.62
CA SER A 214 -11.95 -8.08 -13.74
C SER A 214 -13.21 -8.86 -13.34
N SER A 215 -13.27 -9.45 -12.15
CA SER A 215 -14.39 -10.34 -11.76
C SER A 215 -14.97 -10.07 -10.38
N LYS A 216 -14.52 -9.04 -9.65
CA LYS A 216 -15.06 -8.72 -8.33
C LYS A 216 -16.56 -8.48 -8.42
N GLU A 217 -17.34 -9.18 -7.61
CA GLU A 217 -18.78 -8.91 -7.48
C GLU A 217 -19.05 -7.56 -6.79
N GLY A 218 -20.08 -6.86 -7.24
CA GLY A 218 -20.47 -5.56 -6.70
C GLY A 218 -19.57 -4.42 -7.16
N GLU A 219 -19.25 -3.49 -6.25
CA GLU A 219 -18.35 -2.38 -6.55
C GLU A 219 -16.91 -2.79 -6.34
N LEU A 220 -16.08 -2.54 -7.35
CA LEU A 220 -14.64 -2.71 -7.25
C LEU A 220 -14.07 -1.60 -6.36
N GLN A 221 -13.18 -1.99 -5.45
CA GLN A 221 -12.27 -1.10 -4.76
C GLN A 221 -10.84 -1.38 -5.22
N PRO A 222 -9.96 -0.36 -5.23
CA PRO A 222 -8.56 -0.58 -5.54
C PRO A 222 -7.95 -1.69 -4.69
N MET A 223 -7.05 -2.48 -5.27
CA MET A 223 -6.46 -3.65 -4.61
C MET A 223 -4.95 -3.70 -4.82
N ASN A 224 -4.21 -3.86 -3.72
CA ASN A 224 -2.79 -4.16 -3.75
C ASN A 224 -2.54 -5.67 -3.80
N PRO A 225 -1.34 -6.12 -4.23
CA PRO A 225 -0.99 -7.54 -4.19
C PRO A 225 -0.93 -8.06 -2.74
N VAL A 226 -1.85 -8.96 -2.38
CA VAL A 226 -1.90 -9.60 -1.06
C VAL A 226 -2.08 -11.11 -1.17
N PHE A 227 -1.49 -11.87 -0.25
CA PHE A 227 -1.59 -13.34 -0.22
C PHE A 227 -3.04 -13.86 -0.11
N GLY A 228 -3.99 -13.03 0.31
CA GLY A 228 -5.41 -13.36 0.35
C GLY A 228 -6.04 -13.55 -1.02
N LEU A 229 -5.46 -12.96 -2.08
CA LEU A 229 -5.94 -13.15 -3.46
C LEU A 229 -5.54 -14.52 -4.03
N LEU A 230 -4.46 -15.10 -3.51
CA LEU A 230 -3.97 -16.38 -3.99
C LEU A 230 -4.85 -17.52 -3.47
N PRO A 231 -5.23 -18.49 -4.34
CA PRO A 231 -5.95 -19.69 -3.94
C PRO A 231 -5.33 -20.33 -2.71
N ASP A 232 -6.15 -20.98 -1.89
CA ASP A 232 -5.61 -21.55 -0.67
C ASP A 232 -4.67 -22.73 -0.94
N ILE A 233 -3.91 -23.11 0.07
CA ILE A 233 -3.08 -24.31 0.05
C ILE A 233 -3.19 -25.00 1.39
N ASP A 234 -3.34 -26.32 1.37
CA ASP A 234 -3.40 -27.10 2.60
C ASP A 234 -2.00 -27.14 3.23
N ALA A 235 -1.82 -26.35 4.28
CA ALA A 235 -0.56 -26.17 4.99
C ALA A 235 -0.80 -25.48 6.33
N SER A 236 0.10 -25.71 7.28
CA SER A 236 0.08 -25.00 8.55
C SER A 236 0.23 -23.48 8.35
N LYS A 237 -0.37 -22.69 9.25
CA LYS A 237 -0.36 -21.21 9.19
C LYS A 237 1.04 -20.63 9.03
N THR A 238 2.05 -21.29 9.61
CA THR A 238 3.47 -20.90 9.55
C THR A 238 4.02 -20.95 8.12
N TYR A 239 3.77 -22.02 7.37
CA TYR A 239 4.34 -22.23 6.04
C TYR A 239 3.42 -21.81 4.89
N LYS A 240 2.13 -21.57 5.17
CA LYS A 240 1.11 -21.26 4.15
C LYS A 240 1.52 -20.13 3.21
N LYS A 241 2.07 -19.02 3.72
CA LYS A 241 2.52 -17.89 2.88
C LYS A 241 3.71 -18.27 1.99
N LEU A 242 4.68 -18.99 2.54
CA LEU A 242 5.88 -19.42 1.81
C LEU A 242 5.50 -20.37 0.66
N LEU A 243 4.65 -21.36 0.92
CA LEU A 243 4.23 -22.32 -0.09
C LEU A 243 3.36 -21.66 -1.18
N LYS A 244 2.48 -20.72 -0.82
CA LYS A 244 1.76 -19.90 -1.82
C LYS A 244 2.72 -19.13 -2.72
N ALA A 245 3.80 -18.56 -2.16
CA ALA A 245 4.81 -17.85 -2.93
C ALA A 245 5.58 -18.77 -3.89
N HIS A 246 6.02 -19.95 -3.42
CA HIS A 246 6.69 -20.94 -4.27
C HIS A 246 5.80 -21.39 -5.44
N ARG A 247 4.54 -21.73 -5.17
CA ARG A 247 3.58 -22.09 -6.22
C ARG A 247 3.39 -20.94 -7.21
N ALA A 248 3.20 -19.72 -6.72
CA ALA A 248 3.02 -18.55 -7.58
C ALA A 248 4.22 -18.28 -8.51
N LEU A 249 5.44 -18.44 -8.01
CA LEU A 249 6.66 -18.28 -8.81
C LEU A 249 6.83 -19.41 -9.83
N PHE A 250 6.60 -20.66 -9.42
CA PHE A 250 6.65 -21.82 -10.31
C PHE A 250 5.64 -21.69 -11.46
N ASP A 251 4.42 -21.32 -11.13
CA ASP A 251 3.32 -21.14 -12.08
C ASP A 251 3.56 -19.97 -13.04
N MET A 252 4.19 -18.90 -12.56
CA MET A 252 4.60 -17.78 -13.40
C MET A 252 5.72 -18.19 -14.37
N ALA A 253 6.71 -18.96 -13.90
CA ALA A 253 7.78 -19.46 -14.76
C ALA A 253 7.23 -20.36 -15.89
N ARG A 254 6.25 -21.22 -15.56
CA ARG A 254 5.54 -22.03 -16.57
C ARG A 254 4.78 -21.17 -17.58
N PHE A 255 4.07 -20.14 -17.11
CA PHE A 255 3.36 -19.21 -17.99
C PHE A 255 4.30 -18.49 -18.96
N ILE A 256 5.45 -18.00 -18.46
CA ILE A 256 6.48 -17.34 -19.27
C ILE A 256 7.03 -18.30 -20.35
N ALA A 257 7.34 -19.54 -19.98
CA ALA A 257 7.87 -20.54 -20.90
C ALA A 257 6.84 -20.95 -21.96
N GLN A 258 5.59 -21.19 -21.56
CA GLN A 258 4.50 -21.60 -22.45
C GLN A 258 4.20 -20.58 -23.54
N HIS A 259 4.32 -19.28 -23.21
CA HIS A 259 4.01 -18.19 -24.13
C HIS A 259 5.25 -17.54 -24.76
N ASN A 260 6.45 -18.12 -24.56
CA ASN A 260 7.73 -17.62 -25.10
C ASN A 260 7.99 -16.11 -24.84
N ILE A 261 7.55 -15.57 -23.70
CA ILE A 261 7.54 -14.12 -23.42
C ILE A 261 8.95 -13.49 -23.45
N THR A 262 9.99 -14.28 -23.17
CA THR A 262 11.38 -13.82 -23.10
C THR A 262 12.24 -14.15 -24.32
N LYS A 263 11.71 -14.88 -25.32
CA LYS A 263 12.46 -15.11 -26.55
C LYS A 263 12.43 -13.83 -27.38
N GLN A 264 13.60 -13.27 -27.67
CA GLN A 264 13.73 -12.21 -28.66
C GLN A 264 13.15 -12.74 -29.97
N HIS A 265 12.03 -12.15 -30.43
CA HIS A 265 11.68 -12.26 -31.82
C HIS A 265 12.80 -11.55 -32.58
N ASN A 266 13.55 -12.30 -33.40
CA ASN A 266 14.39 -11.70 -34.41
C ASN A 266 13.44 -10.87 -35.28
N ALA A 267 13.45 -9.56 -35.07
CA ALA A 267 12.69 -8.63 -35.88
C ALA A 267 13.16 -8.81 -37.33
N VAL A 268 12.23 -9.23 -38.18
CA VAL A 268 12.38 -9.27 -39.64
C VAL A 268 12.23 -7.86 -40.18
#